data_AF-A0A397J963-F1
#
_entry.id   AF-A0A397J963-F1
#
_cell.length_a   1.000
_cell.length_b   1.000
_cell.length_c   1.000
_cell.angle_alpha   90.00
_cell.angle_beta   90.00
_cell.angle_gamma   90.00
#
_symmetry.space_group_name_H-M   'P 1'
#
loop_
_entity.id
_entity.type
_entity.pdbx_description
1 polymer ?
#
loop_
_entity_poly.entity_id
_entity_poly.type
_entity_poly.pdbx_seq_one_letter_code
_entity_poly.pdbx_strand_id
1 'polypeptide(L)'
;MYDNVVNFSGKVENFTSSTRAELMAILTAVYATPKRSRLCIFTDSQAAIDAIANAATNPRKAHRKLKNWTIVKAIEEIANVQNLTLRLEKVKAHSGVIHNETADKLAREGCLKPVCSPDLQSLTSVNAVSCWNTETIEESLRHFTKKLGKAKHSIKWRLLNRNISTISAFKSKQIQWESSWRTTMLSYVDRNVTDNKETRQRAFNVKLFNNELPTLEKLKDRFPKIYENDSCIRCNLEKENQVHVLTCPKNLIDIHSCRNKLINLLVSKTTTVACGDTCKNMCKTLEALNELHIPRDVSTRDADHLSFIDVMLGLIPITVYDIVLQKVVTHELADQIIDDVFVQFKLFLHTHIWKDRCTAVKKWETENGISNNKWKKKVRNETRDTIVTSQINNTDDNSVFNNNTQGVTNIINKNNHNYNRSKISFLFSLNRFIYNHIIKDSCNWTWLYKIGCSAGP
;
A
#
# COMPACT_ATOMS: atom_id res chain seq x y z
N MET A 1 -34.92 -41.52 -10.44
CA MET A 1 -33.49 -41.26 -10.20
C MET A 1 -33.41 -40.40 -8.96
N TYR A 2 -32.85 -40.92 -7.86
CA TYR A 2 -32.56 -40.09 -6.69
C TYR A 2 -31.36 -39.20 -7.05
N ASP A 3 -31.54 -37.88 -7.01
CA ASP A 3 -30.44 -36.92 -7.11
C ASP A 3 -29.56 -37.07 -5.87
N ASN A 4 -28.44 -37.79 -5.99
CA ASN A 4 -27.45 -37.86 -4.94
C ASN A 4 -26.71 -36.52 -4.87
N VAL A 5 -27.20 -35.63 -4.02
CA VAL A 5 -26.58 -34.33 -3.76
C VAL A 5 -25.38 -34.53 -2.85
N VAL A 6 -24.19 -34.25 -3.36
CA VAL A 6 -22.95 -34.22 -2.57
C VAL A 6 -22.62 -32.76 -2.22
N ASN A 7 -22.49 -32.49 -0.92
CA ASN A 7 -22.17 -31.15 -0.42
C ASN A 7 -20.72 -31.11 0.09
N PHE A 8 -19.98 -30.08 -0.29
CA PHE A 8 -18.63 -29.82 0.20
C PHE A 8 -18.48 -28.34 0.55
N SER A 9 -17.78 -28.05 1.65
CA SER A 9 -17.39 -26.70 2.05
C SER A 9 -16.02 -26.71 2.74
N GLY A 10 -15.27 -25.63 2.57
CA GLY A 10 -13.93 -25.49 3.14
C GLY A 10 -13.51 -24.02 3.21
N LYS A 11 -12.59 -23.71 4.11
CA LYS A 11 -12.11 -22.34 4.33
C LYS A 11 -10.99 -22.01 3.34
N VAL A 12 -10.98 -20.79 2.80
CA VAL A 12 -9.86 -20.25 2.01
C VAL A 12 -9.13 -19.20 2.84
N GLU A 13 -7.82 -19.34 2.96
CA GLU A 13 -6.95 -18.40 3.67
C GLU A 13 -5.97 -17.71 2.71
N ASN A 14 -5.37 -16.62 3.19
CA ASN A 14 -4.39 -15.76 2.50
C ASN A 14 -4.91 -15.11 1.21
N PHE A 15 -4.70 -13.79 1.06
CA PHE A 15 -5.19 -13.01 -0.08
C PHE A 15 -6.70 -13.21 -0.37
N THR A 16 -7.51 -13.27 0.69
CA THR A 16 -8.95 -13.55 0.62
C THR A 16 -9.68 -12.53 -0.26
N SER A 17 -10.47 -13.04 -1.19
CA SER A 17 -11.39 -12.26 -2.02
C SER A 17 -12.51 -13.18 -2.49
N SER A 18 -13.71 -12.65 -2.70
CA SER A 18 -14.85 -13.45 -3.21
C SER A 18 -14.46 -14.22 -4.47
N THR A 19 -13.81 -13.58 -5.46
CA THR A 19 -13.33 -14.27 -6.66
C THR A 19 -12.36 -15.42 -6.38
N ARG A 20 -11.52 -15.33 -5.34
CA ARG A 20 -10.61 -16.42 -4.95
C ARG A 20 -11.38 -17.61 -4.39
N ALA A 21 -12.36 -17.37 -3.54
CA ALA A 21 -13.21 -18.42 -3.00
C ALA A 21 -13.98 -19.15 -4.11
N GLU A 22 -14.52 -18.41 -5.07
CA GLU A 22 -15.18 -18.97 -6.27
C GLU A 22 -14.26 -19.84 -7.11
N LEU A 23 -13.04 -19.36 -7.39
CA LEU A 23 -12.05 -20.13 -8.13
C LEU A 23 -11.64 -21.40 -7.37
N MET A 24 -11.59 -21.37 -6.04
CA MET A 24 -11.32 -22.56 -5.23
C MET A 24 -12.47 -23.57 -5.26
N ALA A 25 -13.71 -23.09 -5.27
CA ALA A 25 -14.89 -23.94 -5.43
C ALA A 25 -14.88 -24.65 -6.80
N ILE A 26 -14.58 -23.91 -7.87
CA ILE A 26 -14.40 -24.47 -9.22
C ILE A 26 -13.26 -25.49 -9.26
N LEU A 27 -12.10 -25.16 -8.68
CA LEU A 27 -10.96 -26.08 -8.60
C LEU A 27 -11.31 -27.39 -7.90
N THR A 28 -12.04 -27.31 -6.79
CA THR A 28 -12.46 -28.49 -6.04
C THR A 28 -13.44 -29.35 -6.83
N ALA A 29 -14.41 -28.74 -7.51
CA ALA A 29 -15.36 -29.44 -8.37
C ALA A 29 -14.67 -30.11 -9.57
N VAL A 30 -13.74 -29.41 -10.23
CA VAL A 30 -12.92 -29.95 -11.32
C VAL A 30 -12.11 -31.15 -10.83
N TYR A 31 -11.45 -31.02 -9.69
CA TYR A 31 -10.66 -32.11 -9.13
C TYR A 31 -11.49 -33.34 -8.76
N ALA A 32 -12.66 -33.16 -8.13
CA ALA A 32 -13.55 -34.25 -7.74
C ALA A 32 -14.20 -34.97 -8.93
N THR A 33 -14.13 -34.39 -10.13
CA THR A 33 -14.76 -34.96 -11.32
C THR A 33 -13.93 -36.13 -11.88
N PRO A 34 -14.56 -37.27 -12.21
CA PRO A 34 -13.86 -38.41 -12.82
C PRO A 34 -13.31 -38.09 -14.21
N LYS A 35 -12.23 -38.77 -14.58
CA LYS A 35 -11.57 -38.62 -15.88
C LYS A 35 -12.52 -38.86 -17.05
N ARG A 36 -12.30 -38.16 -18.17
CA ARG A 36 -13.06 -38.26 -19.43
C ARG A 36 -14.54 -37.92 -19.30
N SER A 37 -14.88 -37.06 -18.34
CA SER A 37 -16.25 -36.61 -18.09
C SER A 37 -16.53 -35.23 -18.69
N ARG A 38 -17.82 -34.94 -18.89
CA ARG A 38 -18.28 -33.58 -19.19
C ARG A 38 -18.76 -32.92 -17.91
N LEU A 39 -18.11 -31.82 -17.52
CA LEU A 39 -18.44 -31.06 -16.31
C LEU A 39 -19.09 -29.73 -16.72
N CYS A 40 -20.31 -29.50 -16.25
CA CYS A 40 -20.97 -28.20 -16.36
C CYS A 40 -21.14 -27.58 -14.97
N ILE A 41 -20.51 -26.42 -14.75
CA ILE A 41 -20.56 -25.68 -13.49
C ILE A 41 -21.41 -24.43 -13.68
N PHE A 42 -22.40 -24.26 -12.82
CA PHE A 42 -23.23 -23.07 -12.74
C PHE A 42 -22.69 -22.19 -11.61
N THR A 43 -22.27 -20.96 -11.92
CA THR A 43 -21.74 -20.01 -10.92
C THR A 43 -22.31 -18.62 -11.15
N ASP A 44 -22.54 -17.88 -10.07
CA ASP A 44 -22.92 -16.47 -10.17
C ASP A 44 -21.69 -15.53 -10.29
N SER A 45 -20.46 -16.06 -10.26
CA SER A 45 -19.25 -15.28 -10.33
C SER A 45 -18.76 -15.10 -11.76
N GLN A 46 -19.19 -14.01 -12.40
CA GLN A 46 -18.66 -13.64 -13.72
C GLN A 46 -17.15 -13.40 -13.67
N ALA A 47 -16.63 -12.85 -12.56
CA ALA A 47 -15.20 -12.61 -12.38
C ALA A 47 -14.38 -13.91 -12.40
N ALA A 48 -14.90 -15.01 -11.85
CA ALA A 48 -14.23 -16.32 -11.90
C ALA A 48 -14.24 -16.92 -13.31
N ILE A 49 -15.38 -16.83 -14.02
CA ILE A 49 -15.49 -17.25 -15.43
C ILE A 49 -14.49 -16.48 -16.30
N ASP A 50 -14.47 -15.16 -16.18
CA ASP A 50 -13.58 -14.29 -16.94
C ASP A 50 -12.11 -14.55 -16.62
N ALA A 51 -11.77 -14.85 -15.35
CA ALA A 51 -10.40 -15.17 -14.96
C ALA A 51 -9.88 -16.43 -15.67
N ILE A 52 -10.70 -17.49 -15.73
CA ILE A 52 -10.37 -18.75 -16.42
C ILE A 52 -10.26 -18.51 -17.93
N ALA A 53 -11.23 -17.81 -18.53
CA ALA A 53 -11.21 -17.48 -19.95
C ALA A 53 -9.99 -16.62 -20.36
N ASN A 54 -9.64 -15.62 -19.54
CA ASN A 54 -8.48 -14.76 -19.78
C ASN A 54 -7.14 -15.49 -19.69
N ALA A 55 -7.03 -16.49 -18.81
CA ALA A 55 -5.83 -17.32 -18.73
C ALA A 55 -5.64 -18.19 -19.98
N ALA A 56 -6.73 -18.71 -20.55
CA ALA A 56 -6.71 -19.48 -21.79
C ALA A 56 -6.31 -18.63 -23.01
N THR A 57 -6.78 -17.38 -23.08
CA THR A 57 -6.44 -16.48 -24.20
C THR A 57 -5.00 -15.96 -24.15
N ASN A 58 -4.44 -15.76 -22.96
CA ASN A 58 -3.10 -15.17 -22.77
C ASN A 58 -2.21 -15.93 -21.77
N PRO A 59 -1.90 -17.21 -22.01
CA PRO A 59 -1.24 -18.09 -21.04
C PRO A 59 0.13 -17.58 -20.60
N ARG A 60 0.88 -16.92 -21.50
CA ARG A 60 2.23 -16.39 -21.20
C ARG A 60 2.23 -15.18 -20.26
N LYS A 61 1.14 -14.41 -20.19
CA LYS A 61 1.05 -13.16 -19.41
C LYS A 61 0.23 -13.31 -18.13
N ALA A 62 -0.43 -14.45 -17.95
CA ALA A 62 -1.30 -14.77 -16.80
C ALA A 62 -0.60 -14.48 -15.46
N HIS A 63 0.60 -15.04 -15.23
CA HIS A 63 1.35 -14.89 -13.97
C HIS A 63 1.74 -13.44 -13.62
N ARG A 64 1.82 -12.53 -14.61
CA ARG A 64 2.21 -11.12 -14.37
C ARG A 64 1.02 -10.20 -14.09
N LYS A 65 -0.17 -10.57 -14.57
CA LYS A 65 -1.33 -9.67 -14.67
C LYS A 65 -2.58 -10.18 -13.96
N LEU A 66 -2.81 -11.50 -13.97
CA LEU A 66 -4.00 -12.08 -13.36
C LEU A 66 -3.79 -12.27 -11.86
N LYS A 67 -4.83 -11.94 -11.09
CA LYS A 67 -4.96 -12.38 -9.69
C LYS A 67 -5.35 -13.85 -9.67
N ASN A 68 -4.98 -14.57 -8.62
CA ASN A 68 -5.24 -16.00 -8.40
C ASN A 68 -4.79 -16.90 -9.58
N TRP A 69 -3.73 -16.49 -10.29
CA TRP A 69 -3.30 -17.14 -11.54
C TRP A 69 -2.86 -18.60 -11.33
N THR A 70 -2.36 -18.93 -10.14
CA THR A 70 -1.96 -20.28 -9.71
C THR A 70 -3.17 -21.20 -9.62
N ILE A 71 -4.28 -20.75 -9.00
CA ILE A 71 -5.54 -21.50 -8.94
C ILE A 71 -6.11 -21.72 -10.33
N VAL A 72 -6.12 -20.67 -11.17
CA VAL A 72 -6.60 -20.78 -12.55
C VAL A 72 -5.77 -21.78 -13.36
N LYS A 73 -4.44 -21.79 -13.17
CA LYS A 73 -3.56 -22.78 -13.81
C LYS A 73 -3.77 -24.19 -13.28
N ALA A 74 -4.05 -24.35 -11.99
CA ALA A 74 -4.40 -25.65 -11.43
C ALA A 74 -5.69 -26.21 -12.04
N ILE A 75 -6.72 -25.37 -12.22
CA ILE A 75 -7.96 -25.75 -12.89
C ILE A 75 -7.68 -26.26 -14.32
N GLU A 76 -6.93 -25.48 -15.09
CA GLU A 76 -6.58 -25.80 -16.48
C GLU A 76 -5.77 -27.11 -16.57
N GLU A 77 -4.75 -27.27 -15.72
CA GLU A 77 -3.89 -28.45 -15.73
C GLU A 77 -4.65 -29.71 -15.32
N ILE A 78 -5.46 -29.66 -14.25
CA ILE A 78 -6.24 -30.81 -13.78
C ILE A 78 -7.30 -31.19 -14.83
N ALA A 79 -8.02 -30.21 -15.39
CA ALA A 79 -9.01 -30.47 -16.43
C ALA A 79 -8.37 -31.17 -17.66
N ASN A 80 -7.17 -30.72 -18.06
CA ASN A 80 -6.42 -31.34 -19.16
C ASN A 80 -5.94 -32.76 -18.81
N VAL A 81 -5.34 -32.96 -17.62
CA VAL A 81 -4.86 -34.28 -17.15
C VAL A 81 -6.00 -35.29 -17.01
N GLN A 82 -7.17 -34.83 -16.58
CA GLN A 82 -8.35 -35.65 -16.46
C GLN A 82 -9.12 -35.81 -17.79
N ASN A 83 -8.73 -35.09 -18.85
CA ASN A 83 -9.43 -35.03 -20.15
C ASN A 83 -10.91 -34.65 -20.00
N LEU A 84 -11.18 -33.59 -19.23
CA LEU A 84 -12.54 -33.09 -19.00
C LEU A 84 -13.01 -32.17 -20.12
N THR A 85 -14.29 -32.24 -20.45
CA THR A 85 -14.98 -31.16 -21.18
C THR A 85 -15.62 -30.24 -20.16
N LEU A 86 -14.92 -29.15 -19.79
CA LEU A 86 -15.38 -28.15 -18.82
C LEU A 86 -16.23 -27.07 -19.50
N ARG A 87 -17.46 -26.85 -19.01
CA ARG A 87 -18.34 -25.73 -19.37
C ARG A 87 -18.69 -24.94 -18.12
N LEU A 88 -18.54 -23.62 -18.18
CA LEU A 88 -18.96 -22.70 -17.13
C LEU A 88 -20.18 -21.91 -17.62
N GLU A 89 -21.25 -21.89 -16.83
CA GLU A 89 -22.48 -21.17 -17.13
C GLU A 89 -22.78 -20.14 -16.03
N LYS A 90 -22.94 -18.87 -16.44
CA LYS A 90 -23.33 -17.80 -15.53
C LYS A 90 -24.79 -17.97 -15.11
N VAL A 91 -25.05 -18.02 -13.81
CA VAL A 91 -26.42 -17.93 -13.25
C VAL A 91 -26.62 -16.59 -12.55
N LYS A 92 -27.87 -16.14 -12.41
CA LYS A 92 -28.17 -14.90 -11.67
C LYS A 92 -28.07 -15.19 -10.17
N ALA A 93 -27.36 -14.33 -9.44
CA ALA A 93 -27.32 -14.39 -7.99
C ALA A 93 -28.73 -14.15 -7.43
N HIS A 94 -29.08 -14.83 -6.34
CA HIS A 94 -30.33 -14.65 -5.58
C HIS A 94 -31.63 -14.71 -6.42
N SER A 95 -31.66 -15.54 -7.47
CA SER A 95 -32.82 -15.66 -8.35
C SER A 95 -33.68 -16.91 -8.09
N GLY A 96 -33.65 -17.49 -6.88
CA GLY A 96 -34.42 -18.69 -6.55
C GLY A 96 -33.84 -20.01 -7.09
N VAL A 97 -32.58 -20.01 -7.56
CA VAL A 97 -31.95 -21.24 -8.07
C VAL A 97 -31.47 -22.07 -6.89
N ILE A 98 -32.22 -23.12 -6.56
CA ILE A 98 -32.03 -23.98 -5.38
C ILE A 98 -30.56 -24.39 -5.17
N HIS A 99 -29.87 -24.87 -6.21
CA HIS A 99 -28.49 -25.32 -6.08
C HIS A 99 -27.48 -24.17 -5.89
N ASN A 100 -27.74 -22.98 -6.45
CA ASN A 100 -26.89 -21.80 -6.22
C ASN A 100 -27.05 -21.31 -4.78
N GLU A 101 -28.29 -21.20 -4.29
CA GLU A 101 -28.58 -20.78 -2.92
C GLU A 101 -28.01 -21.78 -1.88
N THR A 102 -28.03 -23.07 -2.22
CA THR A 102 -27.37 -24.10 -1.40
C THR A 102 -25.86 -23.89 -1.36
N ALA A 103 -25.23 -23.59 -2.51
CA ALA A 103 -23.80 -23.31 -2.58
C ALA A 103 -23.43 -22.02 -1.82
N ASP A 104 -24.24 -20.96 -1.91
CA ASP A 104 -24.09 -19.71 -1.12
C ASP A 104 -24.13 -19.97 0.38
N LYS A 105 -25.03 -20.85 0.82
CA LYS A 105 -25.12 -21.28 2.23
C LYS A 105 -23.87 -22.06 2.64
N LEU A 106 -23.44 -23.02 1.83
CA LEU A 106 -22.25 -23.84 2.11
C LEU A 106 -20.97 -23.01 2.17
N ALA A 107 -20.83 -21.98 1.35
CA ALA A 107 -19.68 -21.08 1.41
C ALA A 107 -19.60 -20.31 2.72
N ARG A 108 -20.72 -19.78 3.22
CA ARG A 108 -20.79 -19.11 4.53
C ARG A 108 -20.43 -20.05 5.68
N GLU A 109 -20.91 -21.29 5.63
CA GLU A 109 -20.56 -22.32 6.61
C GLU A 109 -19.10 -22.77 6.49
N GLY A 110 -18.55 -22.75 5.28
CA GLY A 110 -17.16 -23.10 4.96
C GLY A 110 -16.12 -22.23 5.68
N CYS A 111 -16.46 -20.99 6.04
CA CYS A 111 -15.58 -20.09 6.80
C CYS A 111 -15.14 -20.67 8.15
N LEU A 112 -15.93 -21.58 8.73
CA LEU A 112 -15.67 -22.25 10.00
C LEU A 112 -15.04 -23.65 9.85
N LYS A 113 -14.83 -24.11 8.61
CA LYS A 113 -14.28 -25.44 8.29
C LYS A 113 -12.75 -25.39 8.19
N PRO A 114 -12.07 -26.56 8.12
CA PRO A 114 -10.63 -26.62 7.85
C PRO A 114 -10.24 -25.92 6.55
N VAL A 115 -9.00 -25.44 6.49
CA VAL A 115 -8.45 -24.74 5.34
C VAL A 115 -8.27 -25.70 4.17
N CYS A 116 -8.87 -25.36 3.03
CA CYS A 116 -8.60 -26.02 1.76
C CYS A 116 -7.37 -25.38 1.11
N SER A 117 -6.23 -26.06 1.19
CA SER A 117 -4.96 -25.61 0.62
C SER A 117 -4.49 -26.58 -0.46
N PRO A 118 -4.70 -26.28 -1.76
CA PRO A 118 -4.09 -27.07 -2.81
C PRO A 118 -2.56 -26.90 -2.76
N ASP A 119 -1.82 -27.98 -2.98
CA ASP A 119 -0.38 -27.90 -3.22
C ASP A 119 -0.15 -27.32 -4.62
N LEU A 120 -0.07 -25.99 -4.71
CA LEU A 120 0.10 -25.29 -5.99
C LEU A 120 1.55 -25.34 -6.49
N GLN A 121 2.49 -25.82 -5.68
CA GLN A 121 3.90 -25.95 -6.08
C GLN A 121 4.16 -27.19 -6.95
N SER A 122 3.21 -28.13 -7.00
CA SER A 122 3.30 -29.34 -7.81
C SER A 122 2.77 -29.19 -9.24
N LEU A 123 2.37 -27.98 -9.66
CA LEU A 123 1.92 -27.72 -11.03
C LEU A 123 3.06 -27.95 -12.02
N THR A 124 2.89 -28.89 -12.93
CA THR A 124 3.91 -29.25 -13.92
C THR A 124 4.00 -28.26 -15.07
N SER A 125 2.92 -27.49 -15.31
CA SER A 125 2.87 -26.46 -16.34
C SER A 125 3.55 -25.14 -15.95
N VAL A 126 4.06 -25.04 -14.71
CA VAL A 126 4.59 -23.81 -14.14
C VAL A 126 6.05 -24.02 -13.69
N ASN A 127 6.99 -23.35 -14.36
CA ASN A 127 8.42 -23.48 -14.04
C ASN A 127 8.80 -22.91 -12.67
N ALA A 128 8.05 -21.92 -12.17
CA ALA A 128 8.29 -21.30 -10.88
C ALA A 128 7.01 -20.65 -10.34
N VAL A 129 6.74 -20.88 -9.06
CA VAL A 129 5.69 -20.18 -8.30
C VAL A 129 6.38 -19.14 -7.42
N SER A 130 5.87 -17.91 -7.44
CA SER A 130 6.45 -16.83 -6.63
C SER A 130 5.89 -16.88 -5.22
N CYS A 131 6.77 -16.82 -4.22
CA CYS A 131 6.40 -16.84 -2.81
C CYS A 131 7.00 -15.67 -2.04
N TRP A 132 6.37 -15.28 -0.94
CA TRP A 132 6.87 -14.32 0.04
C TRP A 132 6.75 -14.92 1.44
N ASN A 133 7.88 -15.05 2.17
CA ASN A 133 7.92 -15.72 3.47
C ASN A 133 7.22 -17.08 3.45
N THR A 134 7.56 -17.95 2.48
CA THR A 134 6.95 -19.28 2.24
C THR A 134 5.49 -19.30 1.76
N GLU A 135 4.78 -18.18 1.76
CA GLU A 135 3.41 -18.07 1.25
C GLU A 135 3.38 -17.75 -0.25
N THR A 136 2.51 -18.43 -1.00
CA THR A 136 2.34 -18.17 -2.45
C THR A 136 1.76 -16.76 -2.68
N ILE A 137 2.33 -16.02 -3.64
CA ILE A 137 1.83 -14.70 -4.04
C ILE A 137 0.68 -14.88 -5.03
N GLU A 138 -0.52 -14.63 -4.55
CA GLU A 138 -1.79 -14.86 -5.25
C GLU A 138 -2.35 -13.58 -5.92
N GLU A 139 -1.71 -12.44 -5.69
CA GLU A 139 -1.95 -11.22 -6.47
C GLU A 139 -1.01 -11.14 -7.68
N SER A 140 -1.29 -10.22 -8.62
CA SER A 140 -0.38 -10.03 -9.76
C SER A 140 1.03 -9.62 -9.27
N LEU A 141 2.08 -10.29 -9.77
CA LEU A 141 3.45 -10.03 -9.31
C LEU A 141 3.89 -8.58 -9.48
N ARG A 142 3.40 -7.91 -10.52
CA ARG A 142 3.65 -6.48 -10.73
C ARG A 142 3.07 -5.64 -9.59
N HIS A 143 1.84 -5.91 -9.19
CA HIS A 143 1.18 -5.18 -8.11
C HIS A 143 1.85 -5.45 -6.77
N PHE A 144 2.15 -6.72 -6.46
CA PHE A 144 2.92 -7.11 -5.27
C PHE A 144 4.26 -6.38 -5.19
N THR A 145 5.04 -6.40 -6.29
CA THR A 145 6.35 -5.74 -6.36
C THR A 145 6.21 -4.22 -6.17
N LYS A 146 5.17 -3.60 -6.75
CA LYS A 146 4.90 -2.16 -6.56
C LYS A 146 4.58 -1.85 -5.09
N LYS A 147 3.76 -2.68 -4.43
CA LYS A 147 3.43 -2.54 -3.00
C LYS A 147 4.67 -2.69 -2.12
N LEU A 148 5.51 -3.70 -2.40
CA LEU A 148 6.78 -3.91 -1.71
C LEU A 148 7.74 -2.73 -1.91
N GLY A 149 7.85 -2.21 -3.12
CA GLY A 149 8.66 -1.04 -3.44
C GLY A 149 8.21 0.21 -2.66
N LYS A 150 6.90 0.49 -2.63
CA LYS A 150 6.31 1.58 -1.84
C LYS A 150 6.62 1.43 -0.34
N ALA A 151 6.47 0.23 0.21
CA ALA A 151 6.77 -0.06 1.61
C ALA A 151 8.27 0.13 1.91
N LYS A 152 9.15 -0.43 1.08
CA LYS A 152 10.61 -0.28 1.20
C LYS A 152 11.04 1.19 1.17
N HIS A 153 10.47 1.99 0.29
CA HIS A 153 10.76 3.42 0.20
C HIS A 153 10.35 4.16 1.48
N SER A 154 9.13 3.90 1.97
CA SER A 154 8.61 4.52 3.20
C SER A 154 9.44 4.14 4.43
N ILE A 155 9.85 2.86 4.53
CA ILE A 155 10.75 2.38 5.59
C ILE A 155 12.11 3.07 5.50
N LYS A 156 12.72 3.14 4.31
CA LYS A 156 14.02 3.79 4.12
C LYS A 156 13.96 5.27 4.52
N TRP A 157 12.89 5.97 4.16
CA TRP A 157 12.68 7.36 4.53
C TRP A 157 12.48 7.54 6.04
N ARG A 158 11.69 6.67 6.69
CA ARG A 158 11.49 6.67 8.14
C ARG A 158 12.80 6.45 8.91
N LEU A 159 13.67 5.58 8.40
CA LEU A 159 14.94 5.24 9.03
C LEU A 159 16.04 6.29 8.82
N LEU A 160 15.77 7.39 8.12
CA LEU A 160 16.70 8.53 8.11
C LEU A 160 16.90 9.05 9.54
N ASN A 161 18.13 9.44 9.90
CA ASN A 161 18.49 9.91 11.25
C ASN A 161 17.57 11.03 11.77
N ARG A 162 17.06 11.87 10.87
CA ARG A 162 16.14 12.97 11.16
C ARG A 162 14.72 12.54 11.58
N ASN A 163 14.32 11.33 11.22
CA ASN A 163 12.95 10.82 11.37
C ASN A 163 12.89 9.69 12.41
N ILE A 164 13.95 8.88 12.52
CA ILE A 164 13.96 7.64 13.29
C ILE A 164 13.61 7.82 14.77
N SER A 165 13.97 8.97 15.37
CA SER A 165 13.68 9.30 16.76
C SER A 165 12.24 9.79 17.00
N THR A 166 11.51 10.19 15.95
CA THR A 166 10.16 10.79 16.06
C THR A 166 9.06 9.97 15.40
N ILE A 167 9.44 8.95 14.61
CA ILE A 167 8.52 8.07 13.89
C ILE A 167 8.91 6.62 14.12
N SER A 168 8.32 6.04 15.17
CA SER A 168 8.47 4.62 15.47
C SER A 168 7.83 3.75 14.38
N ALA A 169 8.09 2.44 14.44
CA ALA A 169 7.42 1.48 13.56
C ALA A 169 5.91 1.43 13.82
N PHE A 170 5.47 1.70 15.06
CA PHE A 170 4.06 1.74 15.43
C PHE A 170 3.37 2.98 14.88
N LYS A 171 3.94 4.18 15.09
CA LYS A 171 3.43 5.41 14.46
C LYS A 171 3.37 5.29 12.94
N SER A 172 4.41 4.73 12.33
CA SER A 172 4.50 4.55 10.88
C SER A 172 3.35 3.74 10.28
N LYS A 173 2.73 2.83 11.04
CA LYS A 173 1.59 2.03 10.57
C LYS A 173 0.27 2.81 10.58
N GLN A 174 0.20 3.92 11.29
CA GLN A 174 -0.99 4.78 11.39
C GLN A 174 -1.01 5.88 10.32
N ILE A 175 0.05 5.99 9.51
CA ILE A 175 0.20 7.04 8.49
C ILE A 175 -0.28 6.51 7.14
N GLN A 176 -1.15 7.28 6.49
CA GLN A 176 -1.55 7.07 5.11
C GLN A 176 -0.43 7.59 4.19
N TRP A 177 0.57 6.75 3.94
CA TRP A 177 1.78 7.13 3.21
C TRP A 177 1.48 7.57 1.78
N GLU A 178 0.55 6.92 1.09
CA GLU A 178 0.24 7.25 -0.30
C GLU A 178 -0.27 8.69 -0.44
N SER A 179 -1.22 9.09 0.41
CA SER A 179 -1.72 10.47 0.47
C SER A 179 -0.64 11.45 0.96
N SER A 180 0.16 11.08 1.96
CA SER A 180 1.24 11.93 2.49
C SER A 180 2.28 12.25 1.40
N TRP A 181 2.65 11.27 0.58
CA TRP A 181 3.58 11.46 -0.55
C TRP A 181 2.95 12.28 -1.67
N ARG A 182 1.72 11.96 -2.06
CA ARG A 182 1.00 12.63 -3.15
C ARG A 182 0.80 14.12 -2.87
N THR A 183 0.33 14.47 -1.67
CA THR A 183 0.14 15.87 -1.24
C THR A 183 1.44 16.64 -1.03
N THR A 184 2.57 15.95 -0.86
CA THR A 184 3.89 16.58 -0.71
C THR A 184 4.48 16.92 -2.06
N MET A 185 4.36 15.99 -3.02
CA MET A 185 4.89 16.19 -4.36
C MET A 185 4.00 17.10 -5.20
N LEU A 186 2.72 17.31 -4.87
CA LEU A 186 1.74 18.01 -5.74
C LEU A 186 1.69 17.30 -7.11
N SER A 187 0.68 16.47 -7.33
CA SER A 187 0.52 15.76 -8.60
C SER A 187 0.50 16.75 -9.77
N TYR A 188 1.37 16.52 -10.75
CA TYR A 188 1.22 17.17 -12.04
C TYR A 188 -0.09 16.65 -12.63
N VAL A 189 -1.09 17.53 -12.75
CA VAL A 189 -1.96 17.41 -13.92
C VAL A 189 -1.05 17.79 -15.08
N ASP A 190 -0.87 16.90 -16.07
CA ASP A 190 0.01 17.07 -17.23
C ASP A 190 -0.08 18.50 -17.80
N ARG A 191 0.87 19.35 -17.40
CA ARG A 191 1.01 20.72 -17.89
C ARG A 191 2.46 20.84 -18.32
N ASN A 192 2.67 21.08 -19.61
CA ASN A 192 4.00 21.35 -20.18
C ASN A 192 4.56 22.73 -19.78
N VAL A 193 4.06 23.31 -18.67
CA VAL A 193 4.39 24.66 -18.22
C VAL A 193 4.73 24.60 -16.73
N THR A 194 5.87 25.16 -16.37
CA THR A 194 6.31 25.31 -14.98
C THR A 194 6.00 26.72 -14.48
N ASP A 195 5.18 26.84 -13.45
CA ASP A 195 4.94 28.11 -12.75
C ASP A 195 5.91 28.29 -11.56
N ASN A 196 6.42 29.51 -11.40
CA ASN A 196 7.34 29.85 -10.32
C ASN A 196 6.66 29.79 -8.94
N LYS A 197 5.38 30.12 -8.84
CA LYS A 197 4.65 30.07 -7.57
C LYS A 197 4.41 28.61 -7.16
N GLU A 198 3.99 27.76 -8.10
CA GLU A 198 3.88 26.30 -7.88
C GLU A 198 5.23 25.68 -7.47
N THR A 199 6.32 26.05 -8.15
CA THR A 199 7.67 25.56 -7.83
C THR A 199 8.09 25.90 -6.40
N ARG A 200 7.83 27.14 -5.95
CA ARG A 200 8.10 27.57 -4.57
C ARG A 200 7.25 26.82 -3.56
N GLN A 201 5.98 26.59 -3.86
CA GLN A 201 5.08 25.84 -2.99
C GLN A 201 5.53 24.38 -2.85
N ARG A 202 5.91 23.73 -3.96
CA ARG A 202 6.48 22.37 -3.92
C ARG A 202 7.75 22.33 -3.10
N ALA A 203 8.67 23.29 -3.31
CA ALA A 203 9.90 23.36 -2.55
C ALA A 203 9.64 23.51 -1.04
N PHE A 204 8.65 24.32 -0.65
CA PHE A 204 8.19 24.40 0.74
C PHE A 204 7.65 23.06 1.23
N ASN A 205 6.73 22.42 0.49
CA ASN A 205 6.13 21.14 0.89
C ASN A 205 7.18 20.04 1.10
N VAL A 206 8.11 19.89 0.15
CA VAL A 206 9.18 18.90 0.21
C VAL A 206 10.12 19.20 1.39
N LYS A 207 10.49 20.46 1.61
CA LYS A 207 11.35 20.83 2.75
C LYS A 207 10.66 20.62 4.09
N LEU A 208 9.40 21.01 4.21
CA LEU A 208 8.57 20.79 5.38
C LEU A 208 8.48 19.30 5.71
N PHE A 209 8.13 18.48 4.73
CA PHE A 209 8.00 17.03 4.94
C PHE A 209 9.32 16.38 5.37
N ASN A 210 10.46 16.84 4.84
CA ASN A 210 11.78 16.25 5.08
C ASN A 210 12.57 16.87 6.24
N ASN A 211 11.98 17.78 7.02
CA ASN A 211 12.69 18.54 8.07
C ASN A 211 13.92 19.32 7.53
N GLU A 212 13.74 20.02 6.41
CA GLU A 212 14.77 20.76 5.66
C GLU A 212 14.37 22.21 5.37
N LEU A 213 13.40 22.75 6.09
CA LEU A 213 13.17 24.19 6.07
C LEU A 213 14.41 24.91 6.63
N PRO A 214 14.80 26.08 6.09
CA PRO A 214 15.93 26.86 6.57
C PRO A 214 15.60 27.56 7.90
N THR A 215 15.41 26.77 8.96
CA THR A 215 15.28 27.22 10.35
C THR A 215 16.62 27.69 10.89
N LEU A 216 16.64 28.46 11.97
CA LEU A 216 17.91 28.95 12.54
C LEU A 216 18.79 27.79 13.06
N GLU A 217 18.19 26.70 13.55
CA GLU A 217 18.92 25.44 13.81
C GLU A 217 19.68 24.97 12.55
N LYS A 218 18.98 24.82 11.41
CA LYS A 218 19.61 24.34 10.17
C LYS A 218 20.61 25.33 9.59
N LEU A 219 20.36 26.63 9.76
CA LEU A 219 21.25 27.68 9.28
C LEU A 219 22.53 27.74 10.12
N LYS A 220 22.44 27.57 11.44
CA LYS A 220 23.59 27.42 12.34
C LYS A 220 24.39 26.17 12.04
N ASP A 221 23.73 25.03 11.87
CA ASP A 221 24.41 23.77 11.53
C ASP A 221 25.21 23.89 10.21
N ARG A 222 24.63 24.53 9.19
CA ARG A 222 25.27 24.69 7.87
C ARG A 222 26.27 25.85 7.81
N PHE A 223 26.01 26.91 8.57
CA PHE A 223 26.77 28.16 8.52
C PHE A 223 27.06 28.71 9.93
N PRO A 224 27.81 27.98 10.77
CA PRO A 224 28.00 28.32 12.18
C PRO A 224 28.77 29.63 12.40
N LYS A 225 29.59 30.04 11.42
CA LYS A 225 30.31 31.34 11.41
C LYS A 225 29.42 32.54 11.09
N ILE A 226 28.22 32.31 10.56
CA ILE A 226 27.26 33.36 10.18
C ILE A 226 26.11 33.41 11.20
N TYR A 227 25.63 32.25 11.61
CA TYR A 227 24.55 32.11 12.59
C TYR A 227 25.12 31.53 13.88
N GLU A 228 25.41 32.40 14.84
CA GLU A 228 25.97 32.01 16.15
C GLU A 228 24.90 31.42 17.08
N ASN A 229 23.68 31.95 17.00
CA ASN A 229 22.52 31.51 17.79
C ASN A 229 21.44 30.88 16.90
N ASP A 230 20.81 29.83 17.43
CA ASP A 230 19.67 29.13 16.87
C ASP A 230 18.36 29.40 17.62
N SER A 231 18.33 30.30 18.60
CA SER A 231 17.10 30.78 19.24
C SER A 231 16.16 31.45 18.24
N CYS A 232 14.86 31.21 18.40
CA CYS A 232 13.82 31.82 17.57
C CYS A 232 13.78 33.33 17.77
N ILE A 233 14.09 34.09 16.71
CA ILE A 233 14.12 35.57 16.75
C ILE A 233 12.77 36.23 17.04
N ARG A 234 11.66 35.46 16.96
CA ARG A 234 10.32 35.98 17.22
C ARG A 234 9.97 35.95 18.70
N CYS A 235 10.23 34.83 19.38
CA CYS A 235 9.92 34.69 20.81
C CYS A 235 11.13 34.89 21.72
N ASN A 236 12.35 34.60 21.23
CA ASN A 236 13.61 34.56 21.98
C ASN A 236 13.58 33.63 23.20
N LEU A 237 12.67 32.63 23.23
CA LEU A 237 12.52 31.71 24.36
C LEU A 237 13.14 30.34 24.10
N GLU A 238 12.98 29.81 22.88
CA GLU A 238 13.36 28.44 22.53
C GLU A 238 14.23 28.40 21.27
N LYS A 239 14.90 27.28 21.08
CA LYS A 239 15.61 26.94 19.83
C LYS A 239 14.64 26.83 18.66
N GLU A 240 14.94 27.47 17.54
CA GLU A 240 14.14 27.45 16.31
C GLU A 240 14.43 26.19 15.48
N ASN A 241 13.85 25.07 15.91
CA ASN A 241 13.70 23.89 15.06
C ASN A 241 12.40 23.99 14.22
N GLN A 242 12.16 23.02 13.33
CA GLN A 242 11.00 23.07 12.44
C GLN A 242 9.66 22.98 13.17
N VAL A 243 9.58 22.23 14.27
CA VAL A 243 8.36 22.15 15.09
C VAL A 243 8.08 23.51 15.71
N HIS A 244 9.08 24.14 16.33
CA HIS A 244 8.95 25.47 16.92
C HIS A 244 8.55 26.54 15.90
N VAL A 245 9.02 26.47 14.65
CA VAL A 245 8.53 27.41 13.60
C VAL A 245 7.01 27.36 13.46
N LEU A 246 6.43 26.16 13.47
CA LEU A 246 5.00 25.92 13.33
C LEU A 246 4.21 26.26 14.59
N THR A 247 4.84 26.24 15.76
CA THR A 247 4.14 26.31 17.04
C THR A 247 4.55 27.48 17.93
N CYS A 248 5.46 28.33 17.45
CA CYS A 248 5.93 29.50 18.17
C CYS A 248 4.74 30.36 18.66
N PRO A 249 4.72 30.76 19.94
CA PRO A 249 3.61 31.55 20.51
C PRO A 249 3.52 32.97 19.94
N LYS A 250 4.54 33.40 19.18
CA LYS A 250 4.56 34.68 18.45
C LYS A 250 4.15 34.54 16.98
N ASN A 251 3.65 33.38 16.55
CA ASN A 251 2.97 33.25 15.28
C ASN A 251 1.71 34.13 15.26
N LEU A 252 1.43 34.80 14.13
CA LEU A 252 0.18 35.57 13.95
C LEU A 252 -1.08 34.69 14.05
N ILE A 253 -0.94 33.42 13.67
CA ILE A 253 -2.00 32.42 13.76
C ILE A 253 -1.50 31.30 14.68
N ASP A 254 -2.27 31.00 15.72
CA ASP A 254 -1.94 29.93 16.65
C ASP A 254 -2.20 28.53 16.07
N ILE A 255 -1.70 27.53 16.77
CA ILE A 255 -1.84 26.12 16.38
C ILE A 255 -3.31 25.65 16.41
N HIS A 256 -4.14 26.21 17.30
CA HIS A 256 -5.57 25.88 17.39
C HIS A 256 -6.34 26.36 16.14
N SER A 257 -6.01 27.55 15.65
CA SER A 257 -6.56 28.14 14.44
C SER A 257 -6.13 27.33 13.21
N CYS A 258 -4.89 26.84 13.18
CA CYS A 258 -4.44 25.91 12.13
C CYS A 258 -5.26 24.61 12.16
N ARG A 259 -5.49 24.04 13.34
CA ARG A 259 -6.30 22.82 13.52
C ARG A 259 -7.72 23.02 13.03
N ASN A 260 -8.37 24.09 13.48
CA ASN A 260 -9.73 24.43 13.07
C ASN A 260 -9.80 24.68 11.55
N LYS A 261 -8.78 25.32 10.96
CA LYS A 261 -8.70 25.50 9.51
C LYS A 261 -8.67 24.16 8.77
N LEU A 262 -7.84 23.20 9.21
CA LEU A 262 -7.79 21.86 8.60
C LEU A 262 -9.14 21.15 8.72
N ILE A 263 -9.74 21.12 9.91
CA ILE A 263 -11.03 20.46 10.15
C ILE A 263 -12.11 21.07 9.26
N ASN A 264 -12.18 22.40 9.18
CA ASN A 264 -13.14 23.10 8.33
C ASN A 264 -12.93 22.79 6.84
N LEU A 265 -11.68 22.67 6.39
CA LEU A 265 -11.38 22.26 5.01
C LEU A 265 -11.84 20.83 4.74
N LEU A 266 -11.55 19.89 5.63
CA LEU A 266 -12.00 18.50 5.54
C LEU A 266 -13.53 18.42 5.47
N VAL A 267 -14.23 19.08 6.39
CA VAL A 267 -15.70 19.06 6.44
C VAL A 267 -16.31 19.70 5.21
N SER A 268 -15.86 20.90 4.83
CA SER A 268 -16.43 21.62 3.68
C SER A 268 -16.24 20.86 2.37
N LYS A 269 -15.02 20.38 2.08
CA LYS A 269 -14.72 19.66 0.84
C LYS A 269 -15.40 18.29 0.76
N THR A 270 -15.54 17.61 1.90
CA THR A 270 -16.27 16.35 1.94
C THR A 270 -17.77 16.58 1.73
N THR A 271 -18.34 17.59 2.39
CA THR A 271 -19.77 17.92 2.28
C THR A 271 -20.17 18.37 0.88
N THR A 272 -19.28 19.02 0.12
CA THR A 272 -19.56 19.40 -1.27
C THR A 272 -19.73 18.22 -2.22
N VAL A 273 -19.21 17.04 -1.86
CA VAL A 273 -19.20 15.84 -2.71
C VAL A 273 -20.13 14.75 -2.18
N ALA A 274 -20.27 14.65 -0.86
CA ALA A 274 -21.06 13.62 -0.22
C ALA A 274 -22.56 13.76 -0.52
N CYS A 275 -23.26 12.63 -0.69
CA CYS A 275 -24.70 12.62 -0.91
C CYS A 275 -25.46 12.66 0.43
N GLY A 276 -26.49 13.50 0.50
CA GLY A 276 -27.38 13.61 1.66
C GLY A 276 -26.71 14.13 2.94
N ASP A 277 -27.33 13.87 4.09
CA ASP A 277 -26.90 14.37 5.41
C ASP A 277 -25.76 13.57 6.07
N THR A 278 -24.98 12.84 5.28
CA THR A 278 -23.96 11.88 5.76
C THR A 278 -22.80 12.54 6.53
N CYS A 279 -22.55 13.83 6.31
CA CYS A 279 -21.54 14.63 7.00
C CYS A 279 -21.99 15.17 8.37
N LYS A 280 -23.24 14.93 8.79
CA LYS A 280 -23.69 15.26 10.15
C LYS A 280 -22.74 14.61 11.17
N ASN A 281 -22.18 15.42 12.06
CA ASN A 281 -21.18 15.04 13.09
C ASN A 281 -19.74 14.79 12.62
N MET A 282 -19.40 14.97 11.34
CA MET A 282 -18.01 14.81 10.87
C MET A 282 -17.05 15.75 11.62
N CYS A 283 -17.44 17.02 11.84
CA CYS A 283 -16.64 18.00 12.59
C CYS A 283 -16.31 17.50 14.00
N LYS A 284 -17.34 17.10 14.77
CA LYS A 284 -17.19 16.56 16.14
C LYS A 284 -16.30 15.32 16.17
N THR A 285 -16.44 14.45 15.17
CA THR A 285 -15.62 13.24 15.05
C THR A 285 -14.15 13.61 14.86
N LEU A 286 -13.85 14.54 13.95
CA LEU A 286 -12.49 15.03 13.71
C LEU A 286 -11.92 15.77 14.93
N GLU A 287 -12.73 16.56 15.63
CA GLU A 287 -12.33 17.27 16.85
C GLU A 287 -11.99 16.32 18.00
N ALA A 288 -12.56 15.12 18.03
CA ALA A 288 -12.30 14.11 19.06
C ALA A 288 -11.08 13.20 18.75
N LEU A 289 -10.50 13.29 17.54
CA LEU A 289 -9.36 12.47 17.16
C LEU A 289 -8.10 12.84 17.95
N ASN A 290 -7.46 11.83 18.54
CA ASN A 290 -6.18 11.97 19.22
C ASN A 290 -5.07 12.41 18.27
N GLU A 291 -5.11 11.93 17.01
CA GLU A 291 -4.15 12.29 15.97
C GLU A 291 -4.24 13.76 15.54
N LEU A 292 -5.35 14.43 15.86
CA LEU A 292 -5.56 15.86 15.67
C LEU A 292 -5.47 16.64 16.98
N HIS A 293 -5.11 16.01 18.11
CA HIS A 293 -4.90 16.72 19.37
C HIS A 293 -3.60 17.53 19.34
N ILE A 294 -3.60 18.66 20.03
CA ILE A 294 -2.42 19.52 20.20
C ILE A 294 -1.76 19.14 21.52
N PRO A 295 -0.52 18.61 21.52
CA PRO A 295 0.17 18.22 22.74
C PRO A 295 0.36 19.41 23.68
N ARG A 296 0.37 19.16 24.99
CA ARG A 296 0.68 20.19 26.01
C ARG A 296 2.13 20.64 25.93
N ASP A 297 3.05 19.67 25.80
CA ASP A 297 4.44 19.93 25.49
C ASP A 297 4.66 19.74 23.99
N VAL A 298 4.91 20.85 23.31
CA VAL A 298 5.10 20.92 21.87
C VAL A 298 6.58 20.73 21.49
N SER A 299 7.48 20.79 22.48
CA SER A 299 8.92 20.69 22.26
C SER A 299 9.36 19.25 21.94
N THR A 300 8.57 18.25 22.33
CA THR A 300 8.84 16.83 22.08
C THR A 300 7.70 16.17 21.31
N ARG A 301 8.05 15.47 20.23
CA ARG A 301 7.09 14.63 19.48
C ARG A 301 7.11 13.24 20.10
N ASP A 302 5.95 12.77 20.55
CA ASP A 302 5.75 11.37 20.93
C ASP A 302 6.19 10.46 19.77
N ALA A 303 6.95 9.40 20.01
CA ALA A 303 7.47 8.57 18.93
C ALA A 303 6.43 7.58 18.36
N ASP A 304 5.40 7.24 19.15
CA ASP A 304 4.42 6.18 18.89
C ASP A 304 3.05 6.71 18.50
N HIS A 305 2.66 7.88 18.98
CA HIS A 305 1.35 8.46 18.74
C HIS A 305 1.41 9.67 17.80
N LEU A 306 0.49 9.70 16.83
CA LEU A 306 0.31 10.86 15.98
C LEU A 306 -0.32 12.01 16.78
N SER A 307 0.07 13.23 16.43
CA SER A 307 -0.53 14.46 16.94
C SER A 307 -0.75 15.46 15.81
N PHE A 308 -1.43 16.58 16.10
CA PHE A 308 -1.66 17.60 15.09
C PHE A 308 -0.37 18.18 14.49
N ILE A 309 0.74 18.17 15.25
CA ILE A 309 2.06 18.58 14.75
C ILE A 309 2.49 17.69 13.59
N ASP A 310 2.30 16.37 13.70
CA ASP A 310 2.63 15.42 12.64
C ASP A 310 1.83 15.70 11.36
N VAL A 311 0.57 16.09 11.52
CA VAL A 311 -0.32 16.49 10.40
C VAL A 311 0.14 17.80 9.75
N MET A 312 0.56 18.78 10.55
CA MET A 312 1.15 20.02 10.02
C MET A 312 2.45 19.75 9.23
N LEU A 313 3.23 18.74 9.63
CA LEU A 313 4.42 18.29 8.91
C LEU A 313 4.10 17.50 7.62
N GLY A 314 2.82 17.18 7.39
CA GLY A 314 2.33 16.50 6.19
C GLY A 314 2.16 14.99 6.34
N LEU A 315 2.21 14.45 7.57
CA LEU A 315 1.88 13.05 7.84
C LEU A 315 0.38 12.91 8.04
N ILE A 316 -0.30 12.26 7.09
CA ILE A 316 -1.76 12.14 7.10
C ILE A 316 -2.16 10.89 7.88
N PRO A 317 -2.97 10.97 8.94
CA PRO A 317 -3.45 9.79 9.65
C PRO A 317 -4.40 8.95 8.78
N ILE A 318 -4.30 7.62 8.88
CA ILE A 318 -5.23 6.70 8.20
C ILE A 318 -6.66 6.96 8.64
N THR A 319 -6.89 7.22 9.94
CA THR A 319 -8.21 7.53 10.50
C THR A 319 -8.86 8.74 9.85
N VAL A 320 -8.09 9.81 9.56
CA VAL A 320 -8.61 10.99 8.84
C VAL A 320 -8.99 10.62 7.41
N TYR A 321 -8.19 9.82 6.71
CA TYR A 321 -8.50 9.35 5.36
C TYR A 321 -9.76 8.47 5.34
N ASP A 322 -9.87 7.53 6.29
CA ASP A 322 -10.99 6.60 6.39
C ASP A 322 -12.30 7.32 6.70
N ILE A 323 -12.27 8.35 7.56
CA ILE A 323 -13.45 9.19 7.81
C ILE A 323 -13.94 9.82 6.50
N VAL A 324 -13.04 10.38 5.68
CA VAL A 324 -13.43 10.96 4.38
C VAL A 324 -13.97 9.88 3.45
N LEU A 325 -13.28 8.73 3.34
CA LEU A 325 -13.68 7.61 2.49
C LEU A 325 -15.07 7.08 2.85
N GLN A 326 -15.39 6.96 4.14
CA GLN A 326 -16.70 6.54 4.62
C GLN A 326 -17.83 7.49 4.18
N LYS A 327 -17.53 8.77 3.90
CA LYS A 327 -18.54 9.75 3.46
C LYS A 327 -18.73 9.80 1.94
N VAL A 328 -17.68 9.53 1.17
CA VAL A 328 -17.71 9.65 -0.30
C VAL A 328 -17.68 8.33 -1.05
N VAL A 329 -17.58 7.21 -0.32
CA VAL A 329 -17.70 5.81 -0.77
C VAL A 329 -16.57 5.33 -1.69
N THR A 330 -16.00 6.18 -2.55
CA THR A 330 -14.94 5.80 -3.50
C THR A 330 -13.57 6.33 -3.08
N HIS A 331 -12.54 5.51 -3.32
CA HIS A 331 -11.15 5.89 -3.09
C HIS A 331 -10.72 7.08 -3.96
N GLU A 332 -11.20 7.16 -5.20
CA GLU A 332 -10.88 8.29 -6.10
C GLU A 332 -11.38 9.62 -5.56
N LEU A 333 -12.63 9.68 -5.06
CA LEU A 333 -13.18 10.91 -4.48
C LEU A 333 -12.47 11.26 -3.17
N ALA A 334 -12.21 10.27 -2.31
CA ALA A 334 -11.48 10.48 -1.07
C ALA A 334 -10.06 11.01 -1.34
N ASP A 335 -9.38 10.44 -2.33
CA ASP A 335 -8.06 10.90 -2.76
C ASP A 335 -8.09 12.34 -3.24
N GLN A 336 -9.05 12.71 -4.10
CA GLN A 336 -9.19 14.09 -4.60
C GLN A 336 -9.44 15.10 -3.48
N ILE A 337 -10.32 14.77 -2.53
CA ILE A 337 -10.62 15.63 -1.37
C ILE A 337 -9.37 15.82 -0.52
N ILE A 338 -8.68 14.73 -0.19
CA ILE A 338 -7.47 14.79 0.64
C ILE A 338 -6.37 15.62 -0.05
N ASP A 339 -6.21 15.49 -1.37
CA ASP A 339 -5.29 16.32 -2.13
C ASP A 339 -5.63 17.80 -2.03
N ASP A 340 -6.87 18.17 -2.37
CA ASP A 340 -7.28 19.58 -2.36
C ASP A 340 -7.18 20.19 -0.96
N VAL A 341 -7.62 19.47 0.08
CA VAL A 341 -7.53 19.90 1.48
C VAL A 341 -6.08 20.16 1.88
N PHE A 342 -5.16 19.22 1.65
CA PHE A 342 -3.78 19.37 2.08
C PHE A 342 -2.98 20.35 1.22
N VAL A 343 -3.35 20.53 -0.06
CA VAL A 343 -2.82 21.62 -0.90
C VAL A 343 -3.18 22.97 -0.27
N GLN A 344 -4.46 23.19 0.05
CA GLN A 344 -4.92 24.45 0.64
C GLN A 344 -4.38 24.66 2.06
N PHE A 345 -4.31 23.60 2.86
CA PHE A 345 -3.79 23.68 4.22
C PHE A 345 -2.28 23.99 4.24
N LYS A 346 -1.46 23.34 3.41
CA LYS A 346 -0.03 23.65 3.31
C LYS A 346 0.20 25.07 2.77
N LEU A 347 -0.63 25.54 1.85
CA LEU A 347 -0.60 26.94 1.39
C LEU A 347 -0.94 27.92 2.52
N PHE A 348 -1.91 27.57 3.38
CA PHE A 348 -2.26 28.35 4.57
C PHE A 348 -1.07 28.44 5.54
N LEU A 349 -0.43 27.32 5.87
CA LEU A 349 0.78 27.29 6.72
C LEU A 349 1.92 28.12 6.10
N HIS A 350 2.15 27.98 4.79
CA HIS A 350 3.16 28.75 4.09
C HIS A 350 2.89 30.27 4.19
N THR A 351 1.64 30.67 3.97
CA THR A 351 1.25 32.09 3.88
C THR A 351 1.27 32.77 5.24
N HIS A 352 0.76 32.11 6.27
CA HIS A 352 0.51 32.75 7.56
C HIS A 352 1.58 32.48 8.63
N ILE A 353 2.36 31.41 8.47
CA ILE A 353 3.45 31.08 9.42
C ILE A 353 4.81 31.27 8.73
N TRP A 354 5.06 30.54 7.64
CA TRP A 354 6.40 30.49 7.06
C TRP A 354 6.85 31.83 6.47
N LYS A 355 5.98 32.49 5.70
CA LYS A 355 6.27 33.78 5.07
C LYS A 355 6.48 34.89 6.10
N ASP A 356 5.67 34.91 7.16
CA ASP A 356 5.80 35.84 8.27
C ASP A 356 7.14 35.65 8.99
N ARG A 357 7.46 34.40 9.39
CA ARG A 357 8.78 34.05 9.95
C ARG A 357 9.92 34.49 9.06
N CYS A 358 9.85 34.24 7.75
CA CYS A 358 10.91 34.61 6.82
C CYS A 358 11.10 36.14 6.74
N THR A 359 10.01 36.91 6.89
CA THR A 359 10.06 38.37 6.91
C THR A 359 10.76 38.85 8.18
N ALA A 360 10.43 38.28 9.33
CA ALA A 360 11.08 38.59 10.61
C ALA A 360 12.58 38.22 10.60
N VAL A 361 12.95 37.04 10.10
CA VAL A 361 14.36 36.63 9.99
C VAL A 361 15.13 37.52 9.04
N LYS A 362 14.57 37.89 7.88
CA LYS A 362 15.24 38.79 6.94
C LYS A 362 15.50 40.17 7.55
N LYS A 363 14.56 40.68 8.34
CA LYS A 363 14.74 41.95 9.08
C LYS A 363 15.89 41.82 10.08
N TRP A 364 15.87 40.78 10.91
CA TRP A 364 16.93 40.49 11.88
C TRP A 364 18.30 40.30 11.21
N GLU A 365 18.38 39.57 10.10
CA GLU A 365 19.61 39.40 9.32
C GLU A 365 20.18 40.74 8.85
N THR A 366 19.31 41.64 8.41
CA THR A 366 19.71 42.98 7.95
C THR A 366 20.26 43.82 9.11
N GLU A 367 19.58 43.78 10.26
CA GLU A 367 20.00 44.48 11.50
C GLU A 367 21.34 43.96 12.04
N ASN A 368 21.64 42.67 11.84
CA ASN A 368 22.89 42.03 12.27
C ASN A 368 23.98 42.00 11.17
N GLY A 369 23.79 42.71 10.05
CA GLY A 369 24.79 42.77 8.97
C GLY A 369 25.08 41.43 8.28
N ILE A 370 24.09 40.53 8.27
CA ILE A 370 24.11 39.25 7.55
C ILE A 370 23.55 39.51 6.15
N SER A 371 24.43 39.82 5.19
CA SER A 371 24.03 40.09 3.80
C SER A 371 24.33 38.90 2.86
N ASN A 372 23.56 38.80 1.77
CA ASN A 372 23.75 37.82 0.68
C ASN A 372 25.19 37.75 0.11
N ASN A 373 26.00 38.79 0.28
CA ASN A 373 27.39 38.80 -0.18
C ASN A 373 28.32 37.94 0.70
N LYS A 374 28.02 37.77 2.01
CA LYS A 374 28.74 36.82 2.87
C LYS A 374 28.47 35.36 2.44
N TRP A 375 27.23 35.07 2.03
CA TRP A 375 26.82 33.77 1.49
C TRP A 375 27.59 33.39 0.21
N LYS A 376 27.64 34.30 -0.78
CA LYS A 376 28.34 34.08 -2.05
C LYS A 376 29.86 33.94 -1.90
N LYS A 377 30.48 34.63 -0.93
CA LYS A 377 31.92 34.50 -0.64
C LYS A 377 32.29 33.13 -0.05
N LYS A 378 31.45 32.54 0.82
CA LYS A 378 31.75 31.25 1.45
C LYS A 378 31.52 30.04 0.53
N VAL A 379 30.44 30.02 -0.26
CA VAL A 379 30.22 28.94 -1.26
C VAL A 379 31.43 28.86 -2.20
N ARG A 380 31.99 29.99 -2.62
CA ARG A 380 33.23 30.03 -3.41
C ARG A 380 34.46 29.42 -2.69
N ASN A 381 34.59 29.64 -1.39
CA ASN A 381 35.73 29.15 -0.62
C ASN A 381 35.59 27.65 -0.28
N GLU A 382 34.40 27.17 0.08
CA GLU A 382 34.16 25.73 0.31
C GLU A 382 34.27 24.92 -0.99
N THR A 383 33.86 25.48 -2.13
CA THR A 383 34.06 24.82 -3.43
C THR A 383 35.56 24.71 -3.78
N ARG A 384 36.37 25.71 -3.40
CA ARG A 384 37.83 25.67 -3.54
C ARG A 384 38.45 24.63 -2.62
N ASP A 385 38.05 24.58 -1.36
CA ASP A 385 38.57 23.62 -0.39
C ASP A 385 38.20 22.18 -0.81
N THR A 386 36.98 21.94 -1.32
CA THR A 386 36.56 20.60 -1.80
C THR A 386 37.32 20.15 -3.05
N ILE A 387 37.70 21.07 -3.95
CA ILE A 387 38.54 20.76 -5.12
C ILE A 387 39.98 20.44 -4.69
N VAL A 388 40.50 21.11 -3.66
CA VAL A 388 41.82 20.82 -3.09
C VAL A 388 41.82 19.46 -2.39
N THR A 389 40.77 19.10 -1.65
CA THR A 389 40.67 17.80 -0.96
C THR A 389 40.42 16.63 -1.92
N SER A 390 39.68 16.82 -3.02
CA SER A 390 39.45 15.76 -4.02
C SER A 390 40.68 15.43 -4.87
N GLN A 391 41.64 16.36 -4.99
CA GLN A 391 42.94 16.08 -5.60
C GLN A 391 43.87 15.28 -4.68
N ILE A 392 43.67 15.31 -3.36
CA ILE A 392 44.49 14.60 -2.37
C ILE A 392 43.97 13.16 -2.12
N ASN A 393 42.68 12.90 -2.31
CA ASN A 393 42.06 11.60 -2.01
C ASN A 393 41.89 10.66 -3.24
N ASN A 394 42.57 10.93 -4.35
CA ASN A 394 42.48 10.09 -5.58
C ASN A 394 43.56 8.98 -5.66
N THR A 395 44.10 8.56 -4.52
CA THR A 395 44.84 7.31 -4.40
C THR A 395 44.16 6.49 -3.31
N ASP A 396 43.71 5.29 -3.70
CA ASP A 396 43.16 4.22 -2.87
C ASP A 396 41.64 4.29 -2.56
N ASP A 397 40.84 3.72 -3.48
CA ASP A 397 39.80 2.73 -3.15
C ASP A 397 38.96 2.38 -4.38
N ASN A 398 39.37 1.33 -5.11
CA ASN A 398 38.59 0.74 -6.20
C ASN A 398 38.72 -0.79 -6.15
N SER A 399 38.12 -1.45 -5.14
CA SER A 399 38.08 -2.91 -5.10
C SER A 399 36.95 -3.52 -4.27
N VAL A 400 35.70 -3.07 -4.39
CA VAL A 400 34.54 -3.85 -3.87
C VAL A 400 33.28 -3.64 -4.72
N PHE A 401 33.29 -4.00 -6.00
CA PHE A 401 32.05 -4.19 -6.78
C PHE A 401 32.30 -5.07 -8.01
N ASN A 402 32.47 -6.38 -7.80
CA ASN A 402 32.18 -7.40 -8.80
C ASN A 402 32.28 -8.77 -8.15
N ASN A 403 31.17 -9.31 -7.68
CA ASN A 403 30.97 -10.75 -7.41
C ASN A 403 29.49 -10.97 -7.06
N ASN A 404 28.62 -11.13 -8.07
CA ASN A 404 27.26 -11.63 -7.87
C ASN A 404 26.60 -12.20 -9.15
N THR A 405 27.38 -12.79 -10.05
CA THR A 405 26.85 -13.41 -11.29
C THR A 405 27.24 -14.88 -11.50
N GLN A 406 27.98 -15.51 -10.59
CA GLN A 406 28.40 -16.92 -10.71
C GLN A 406 27.59 -17.94 -9.89
N GLY A 407 26.61 -17.50 -9.09
CA GLY A 407 25.79 -18.39 -8.25
C GLY A 407 24.58 -19.04 -8.94
N VAL A 408 24.20 -18.58 -10.14
CA VAL A 408 22.92 -18.96 -10.77
C VAL A 408 23.06 -20.16 -11.74
N THR A 409 24.26 -20.45 -12.23
CA THR A 409 24.48 -21.49 -13.25
C THR A 409 24.62 -22.91 -12.69
N ASN A 410 24.98 -23.07 -11.41
CA ASN A 410 25.30 -24.39 -10.82
C ASN A 410 24.11 -25.18 -10.24
N ILE A 411 22.90 -24.61 -10.22
CA ILE A 411 21.69 -25.28 -9.66
C ILE A 411 20.92 -26.08 -10.74
N ILE A 412 21.18 -25.81 -12.03
CA ILE A 412 20.36 -26.36 -13.13
C ILE A 412 20.67 -27.84 -13.43
N ASN A 413 21.87 -28.34 -13.12
CA ASN A 413 22.29 -29.67 -13.57
C ASN A 413 21.97 -30.86 -12.63
N LYS A 414 21.36 -30.65 -11.46
CA LYS A 414 21.08 -31.73 -10.49
C LYS A 414 19.64 -32.29 -10.50
N ASN A 415 18.71 -31.68 -11.22
CA ASN A 415 17.27 -32.02 -11.08
C ASN A 415 16.70 -33.00 -12.13
N ASN A 416 17.48 -33.48 -13.10
CA ASN A 416 16.95 -34.35 -14.16
C ASN A 416 16.61 -35.78 -13.71
N HIS A 417 17.10 -36.25 -12.55
CA HIS A 417 16.80 -37.61 -12.06
C HIS A 417 15.58 -37.72 -11.13
N ASN A 418 14.99 -36.59 -10.68
CA ASN A 418 13.81 -36.59 -9.79
C ASN A 418 12.46 -36.48 -10.54
N TYR A 419 12.48 -36.36 -11.87
CA TYR A 419 11.32 -36.05 -12.70
C TYR A 419 10.23 -37.15 -12.74
N ASN A 420 10.61 -38.42 -12.49
CA ASN A 420 9.65 -39.53 -12.51
C ASN A 420 9.04 -39.85 -11.13
N ARG A 421 9.62 -39.36 -10.03
CA ARG A 421 9.14 -39.64 -8.66
C ARG A 421 8.04 -38.65 -8.22
N SER A 422 8.01 -37.44 -8.80
CA SER A 422 7.06 -36.36 -8.49
C SER A 422 5.66 -36.56 -9.08
N LYS A 423 5.53 -37.21 -10.26
CA LYS A 423 4.24 -37.57 -10.86
C LYS A 423 3.36 -38.44 -9.96
N ILE A 424 3.99 -39.28 -9.14
CA ILE A 424 3.31 -40.18 -8.20
C ILE A 424 2.93 -39.38 -6.94
N SER A 425 3.82 -38.53 -6.41
CA SER A 425 3.56 -37.77 -5.18
C SER A 425 2.34 -36.82 -5.24
N PHE A 426 2.14 -36.11 -6.36
CA PHE A 426 0.98 -35.22 -6.57
C PHE A 426 -0.35 -35.98 -6.51
N LEU A 427 -0.40 -37.17 -7.09
CA LEU A 427 -1.56 -38.04 -7.03
C LEU A 427 -1.81 -38.59 -5.63
N PHE A 428 -0.77 -38.81 -4.81
CA PHE A 428 -0.91 -39.44 -3.50
C PHE A 428 -1.33 -38.47 -2.37
N SER A 429 -0.87 -37.22 -2.36
CA SER A 429 -1.23 -36.26 -1.28
C SER A 429 -2.69 -35.79 -1.40
N LEU A 430 -3.13 -35.49 -2.62
CA LEU A 430 -4.50 -35.05 -2.92
C LEU A 430 -5.50 -36.23 -2.91
N ASN A 431 -5.08 -37.45 -3.30
CA ASN A 431 -5.90 -38.66 -3.06
C ASN A 431 -6.09 -38.92 -1.57
N ARG A 432 -5.09 -38.74 -0.70
CA ARG A 432 -5.24 -39.14 0.71
C ARG A 432 -6.20 -38.25 1.51
N PHE A 433 -6.33 -36.97 1.16
CA PHE A 433 -7.31 -36.08 1.80
C PHE A 433 -8.73 -36.31 1.26
N ILE A 434 -8.87 -36.47 -0.06
CA ILE A 434 -10.19 -36.59 -0.71
C ILE A 434 -10.75 -38.01 -0.67
N TYR A 435 -9.90 -39.05 -0.76
CA TYR A 435 -10.32 -40.44 -0.59
C TYR A 435 -10.87 -40.70 0.83
N ASN A 436 -10.24 -40.11 1.86
CA ASN A 436 -10.66 -40.29 3.25
C ASN A 436 -11.92 -39.49 3.65
N HIS A 437 -12.34 -38.48 2.87
CA HIS A 437 -13.46 -37.59 3.24
C HIS A 437 -14.58 -37.49 2.19
N ILE A 438 -14.36 -37.97 0.96
CA ILE A 438 -15.36 -37.94 -0.13
C ILE A 438 -15.69 -39.35 -0.63
N ILE A 439 -14.70 -40.25 -0.75
CA ILE A 439 -14.89 -41.55 -1.45
C ILE A 439 -15.19 -42.71 -0.49
N LYS A 440 -14.65 -42.70 0.75
CA LYS A 440 -14.73 -43.86 1.65
C LYS A 440 -16.16 -44.22 2.10
N ASP A 441 -17.05 -43.24 2.22
CA ASP A 441 -18.38 -43.47 2.82
C ASP A 441 -19.57 -43.40 1.84
N SER A 442 -19.37 -43.05 0.55
CA SER A 442 -20.48 -43.00 -0.41
C SER A 442 -20.04 -42.69 -1.85
N CYS A 443 -20.01 -43.68 -2.75
CA CYS A 443 -20.71 -43.64 -4.06
C CYS A 443 -20.17 -44.65 -5.10
N ASN A 444 -21.14 -45.20 -5.84
CA ASN A 444 -20.99 -46.02 -7.04
C ASN A 444 -20.98 -45.10 -8.29
N TRP A 445 -20.07 -45.32 -9.23
CA TRP A 445 -19.48 -44.31 -10.13
C TRP A 445 -20.25 -43.91 -11.41
N THR A 446 -21.59 -44.01 -11.47
CA THR A 446 -22.29 -43.89 -12.76
C THR A 446 -23.15 -42.64 -13.02
N TRP A 447 -23.34 -41.70 -12.09
CA TRP A 447 -24.22 -40.54 -12.36
C TRP A 447 -23.82 -39.28 -11.59
N LEU A 448 -23.23 -38.28 -12.25
CA LEU A 448 -23.04 -36.92 -11.72
C LEU A 448 -23.55 -35.90 -12.76
N TYR A 449 -24.63 -35.17 -12.43
CA TYR A 449 -25.19 -34.08 -13.22
C TYR A 449 -25.23 -32.77 -12.41
N LYS A 450 -24.97 -31.64 -13.12
CA LYS A 450 -25.11 -30.22 -12.73
C LYS A 450 -24.62 -29.82 -11.32
N ILE A 451 -23.41 -29.27 -11.23
CA ILE A 451 -22.85 -28.71 -10.00
C ILE A 451 -23.08 -27.18 -9.98
N GLY A 452 -23.69 -26.66 -8.91
CA GLY A 452 -23.75 -25.23 -8.60
C GLY A 452 -22.58 -24.81 -7.68
N CYS A 453 -21.97 -23.66 -7.97
CA CYS A 453 -20.92 -22.98 -7.19
C CYS A 453 -21.35 -21.51 -6.95
N SER A 454 -20.75 -20.77 -6.02
CA SER A 454 -21.36 -20.41 -4.75
C SER A 454 -20.31 -19.90 -3.74
N ALA A 455 -19.95 -18.62 -3.64
CA ALA A 455 -19.06 -18.10 -2.60
C ALA A 455 -19.55 -16.81 -1.91
N GLY A 456 -19.71 -16.90 -0.59
CA GLY A 456 -19.93 -15.73 0.29
C GLY A 456 -18.63 -14.96 0.58
N PRO A 457 -18.72 -13.65 0.88
CA PRO A 457 -17.60 -12.83 1.33
C PRO A 457 -17.06 -13.22 2.72
#